data_AF-A0A317ZAA0-F1
#
_entry.id   AF-A0A317ZAA0-F1
#
_cell.length_a   1.000
_cell.length_b   1.000
_cell.length_c   1.000
_cell.angle_alpha   90.00
_cell.angle_beta   90.00
_cell.angle_gamma   90.00
#
_symmetry.space_group_name_H-M   'P 1'
#
loop_
_entity.id
_entity.type
_entity.pdbx_description
1 polymer ?
#
loop_
_entity_poly.entity_id
_entity_poly.type
_entity_poly.pdbx_seq_one_letter_code
_entity_poly.pdbx_strand_id
1 'polypeptide(L)' 'QIVCGAPNIDQGQKVVVAKVGAVMPSGMIIKDAELRGVPSSGMVCSMKELNLPNAPQEKGIMVLDDHYQVGQPFFDE' A
#
# COMPACT_ATOMS: atom_id res chain seq x y z
N GLN A 1 12.17 -4.48 0.94
CA GLN A 1 11.90 -4.33 -0.50
C GLN A 1 10.45 -4.69 -0.76
N ILE A 2 9.74 -4.00 -1.65
CA ILE A 2 8.36 -4.31 -2.01
C ILE A 2 8.23 -4.31 -3.53
N VAL A 3 7.61 -5.32 -4.09
CA VAL A 3 7.30 -5.40 -5.53
C VAL A 3 5.91 -4.82 -5.74
N CYS A 4 5.82 -3.76 -6.54
CA CYS A 4 4.54 -3.12 -6.88
C CYS A 4 4.31 -3.21 -8.39
N GLY A 5 3.10 -3.60 -8.78
CA GLY A 5 2.66 -3.67 -10.18
C GLY A 5 1.60 -2.63 -10.54
N ALA A 6 1.34 -1.64 -9.68
CA ALA A 6 0.34 -0.63 -9.96
C ALA A 6 0.81 0.30 -11.09
N PRO A 7 -0.06 0.66 -12.05
CA PRO A 7 0.34 1.41 -13.24
C PRO A 7 0.77 2.86 -12.95
N ASN A 8 0.39 3.39 -11.78
CA ASN A 8 0.66 4.76 -11.36
C ASN A 8 1.79 4.87 -10.31
N ILE A 9 2.53 3.80 -10.05
CA ILE A 9 3.71 3.83 -9.16
C ILE A 9 4.85 4.58 -9.85
N ASP A 10 5.45 5.55 -9.15
CA ASP A 10 6.60 6.29 -9.65
C ASP A 10 7.55 6.72 -8.52
N GLN A 11 8.77 7.12 -8.87
CA GLN A 11 9.78 7.57 -7.92
C GLN A 11 9.38 8.89 -7.25
N GLY A 12 9.74 9.03 -5.97
CA GLY A 12 9.47 10.25 -5.19
C GLY A 12 8.05 10.35 -4.63
N GLN A 13 7.16 9.40 -4.91
CA GLN A 13 5.81 9.40 -4.37
C GLN A 13 5.78 9.06 -2.88
N LYS A 14 4.93 9.76 -2.12
CA LYS A 14 4.48 9.31 -0.80
C LYS A 14 3.31 8.35 -1.01
N VAL A 15 3.37 7.18 -0.36
CA VAL A 15 2.38 6.12 -0.53
C VAL A 15 2.07 5.46 0.80
N VAL A 16 0.90 4.82 0.91
CA VAL A 16 0.56 3.99 2.06
C VAL A 16 1.17 2.60 1.86
N VAL A 17 1.90 2.13 2.88
CA VAL A 17 2.53 0.81 2.87
C VAL A 17 1.99 -0.03 4.01
N ALA A 18 1.39 -1.18 3.68
CA ALA A 18 1.10 -2.22 4.65
C ALA A 18 2.36 -3.08 4.86
N LYS A 19 2.92 -3.02 6.06
CA LYS A 19 4.11 -3.78 6.47
C LYS A 19 3.75 -5.23 6.77
N VAL A 20 4.74 -6.12 6.75
CA VAL A 20 4.57 -7.50 7.22
C VAL A 20 3.99 -7.51 8.64
N GLY A 21 2.96 -8.33 8.85
CA GLY A 21 2.17 -8.40 10.07
C GLY A 21 0.94 -7.48 10.09
N ALA A 22 0.82 -6.53 9.16
CA ALA A 22 -0.38 -5.70 9.06
C ALA A 22 -1.61 -6.54 8.68
N VAL A 23 -2.74 -6.22 9.31
CA VAL A 23 -4.05 -6.80 8.99
C VAL A 23 -4.81 -5.82 8.10
N MET A 24 -5.11 -6.25 6.89
CA MET A 24 -5.89 -5.46 5.94
C MET A 24 -7.37 -5.49 6.33
N PRO A 25 -8.16 -4.47 5.96
CA PRO A 25 -9.62 -4.44 6.17
C PRO A 25 -10.36 -5.66 5.59
N SER A 26 -9.81 -6.30 4.56
CA SER A 26 -10.34 -7.54 3.99
C SER A 26 -10.12 -8.79 4.86
N GLY A 27 -9.39 -8.67 5.97
CA GLY A 27 -8.94 -9.79 6.80
C GLY A 27 -7.62 -10.43 6.33
N MET A 28 -7.04 -9.98 5.22
CA MET A 28 -5.75 -10.46 4.75
C MET A 28 -4.61 -10.00 5.68
N ILE A 29 -3.74 -10.92 6.08
CA ILE A 29 -2.51 -10.60 6.82
C ILE A 29 -1.36 -10.48 5.83
N ILE A 30 -0.65 -9.36 5.86
CA ILE A 30 0.55 -9.16 5.03
C ILE A 30 1.68 -10.04 5.56
N LYS A 31 2.28 -10.82 4.67
CA LYS A 31 3.39 -11.72 4.95
C LYS A 31 4.52 -11.46 3.95
N ASP A 32 5.71 -11.93 4.26
CA ASP A 32 6.78 -12.02 3.27
C ASP A 32 6.34 -12.92 2.12
N ALA A 33 6.59 -12.47 0.89
CA ALA A 33 6.22 -13.16 -0.33
C ALA A 33 7.34 -13.06 -1.37
N GLU A 34 7.30 -13.93 -2.37
CA GLU A 34 8.17 -13.85 -3.55
C GLU A 34 7.29 -13.72 -4.80
N LEU A 35 7.47 -12.62 -5.52
CA LEU A 35 6.71 -12.29 -6.73
C LEU A 35 7.62 -12.46 -7.93
N ARG A 36 7.40 -13.53 -8.71
CA ARG A 36 8.17 -13.85 -9.92
C ARG A 36 9.70 -13.91 -9.67
N GLY A 37 10.12 -14.55 -8.58
CA GLY A 37 11.54 -14.64 -8.21
C GLY A 37 12.08 -13.46 -7.41
N VAL A 38 11.26 -12.44 -7.14
CA VAL A 38 11.69 -11.22 -6.43
C VAL A 38 11.04 -11.15 -5.05
N PRO A 39 11.84 -11.08 -3.97
CA PRO A 39 11.32 -10.92 -2.61
C PRO A 39 10.52 -9.62 -2.42
N SER A 40 9.42 -9.71 -1.68
CA SER A 40 8.54 -8.60 -1.34
C SER A 40 8.07 -8.70 0.11
N SER A 41 8.47 -7.73 0.93
CA SER A 41 8.18 -7.65 2.37
C SER A 41 7.21 -6.51 2.66
N GLY A 42 6.01 -6.60 2.11
CA GLY A 42 4.97 -5.60 2.25
C GLY A 42 4.13 -5.42 1.01
N MET A 43 3.21 -4.46 1.06
CA MET A 43 2.31 -4.10 -0.02
C MET A 43 2.14 -2.58 -0.08
N VAL A 44 2.16 -2.01 -1.29
CA VAL A 44 1.74 -0.62 -1.52
C VAL A 44 0.24 -0.61 -1.74
N CYS A 45 -0.49 0.18 -0.96
CA CYS A 45 -1.93 0.07 -0.88
C CYS A 45 -2.66 1.04 -1.82
N SER A 46 -3.78 0.58 -2.36
CA SER A 46 -4.84 1.37 -3.00
C SER A 46 -5.90 1.81 -1.99
N MET A 47 -6.72 2.79 -2.37
CA MET A 47 -7.88 3.21 -1.56
C MET A 47 -8.88 2.06 -1.31
N LYS A 48 -9.03 1.15 -2.29
CA LYS A 48 -9.94 -0.01 -2.15
C LYS A 48 -9.44 -0.99 -1.10
N GLU A 49 -8.14 -1.29 -1.11
CA GLU A 49 -7.54 -2.20 -0.14
C GLU A 49 -7.61 -1.64 1.28
N LEU A 50 -7.54 -0.31 1.42
CA LEU A 50 -7.71 0.39 2.69
C LEU A 50 -9.18 0.61 3.08
N ASN A 51 -10.14 0.12 2.27
CA ASN A 51 -11.59 0.28 2.50
C ASN A 51 -12.02 1.75 2.70
N LEU A 52 -11.38 2.67 1.97
CA LEU A 52 -11.70 4.10 2.03
C LEU A 52 -12.97 4.42 1.25
N PRO A 53 -13.81 5.36 1.72
CA PRO A 53 -14.97 5.83 0.98
C PRO A 53 -14.56 6.48 -0.35
N ASN A 54 -15.42 6.42 -1.35
CA ASN A 54 -15.19 7.00 -2.68
C ASN A 54 -13.92 6.50 -3.41
N ALA A 55 -13.47 5.28 -3.11
CA ALA A 55 -12.34 4.68 -3.79
C ALA A 55 -12.61 4.63 -5.32
N PRO A 56 -11.68 5.14 -6.16
CA PRO A 56 -11.86 5.19 -7.61
C PRO A 56 -12.03 3.79 -8.19
N GLN A 57 -12.80 3.66 -9.27
CA GLN A 57 -12.97 2.37 -9.93
C GLN A 57 -11.69 1.88 -10.60
N GLU A 58 -10.83 2.81 -11.06
CA GLU A 58 -9.56 2.50 -11.70
C GLU A 58 -8.59 1.76 -10.76
N LYS A 59 -7.69 0.99 -11.36
CA LYS A 59 -6.66 0.25 -10.61
C LYS A 59 -5.46 1.16 -10.41
N GLY A 60 -5.04 1.33 -9.16
CA GLY A 60 -3.85 2.10 -8.82
C GLY A 60 -3.63 2.19 -7.32
N ILE A 61 -2.41 2.53 -6.94
CA ILE A 61 -2.06 2.83 -5.55
C ILE A 61 -2.57 4.22 -5.15
N MET A 62 -2.71 4.44 -3.84
CA MET A 62 -2.97 5.76 -3.30
C MET A 62 -1.67 6.54 -3.19
N VAL A 63 -1.53 7.58 -4.03
CA VAL A 63 -0.46 8.57 -3.92
C VAL A 63 -0.93 9.65 -2.95
N LEU A 64 -0.11 9.92 -1.94
CA LEU A 64 -0.37 10.89 -0.89
C LEU A 64 0.22 12.25 -1.28
N ASP A 65 -0.43 13.32 -0.84
CA ASP A 65 0.12 14.66 -0.92
C ASP A 65 1.20 14.92 0.14
N ASP A 66 1.82 16.10 0.07
CA ASP A 66 2.98 16.42 0.89
C ASP A 66 2.68 16.67 2.37
N HIS A 67 1.42 16.82 2.77
CA HIS A 67 1.06 17.00 4.18
C HIS A 67 1.28 15.73 5.00
N TYR A 68 1.30 14.57 4.36
CA TYR A 68 1.60 13.31 5.02
C TYR A 68 3.09 13.20 5.37
N GLN A 69 3.38 12.77 6.60
CA GLN A 69 4.75 12.53 7.05
C GLN A 69 5.08 11.03 6.97
N VAL A 70 6.20 10.72 6.30
CA VAL A 70 6.66 9.34 6.15
C VAL A 70 6.94 8.72 7.52
N GLY A 71 6.47 7.49 7.72
CA GLY A 71 6.68 6.71 8.93
C GLY A 71 5.55 6.82 9.95
N GLN A 72 4.60 7.75 9.76
CA GLN A 72 3.40 7.82 10.59
C GLN A 72 2.42 6.70 10.26
N PRO A 73 1.63 6.24 11.25
CA PRO A 73 0.44 5.43 11.00
C PRO A 73 -0.51 6.17 10.04
N PHE A 74 -1.11 5.44 9.11
CA PHE A 74 -2.12 6.00 8.20
C PHE A 74 -3.51 6.05 8.83
N PHE A 75 -3.83 5.07 9.68
CA PHE A 75 -4.99 5.09 10.56
C PHE A 75 -4.52 5.43 11.96
N ASP A 76 -5.23 6.34 12.63
CA ASP A 76 -5.08 6.53 14.08
C ASP A 76 -5.57 5.26 14.81
N GLU A 77 -4.90 4.92 15.92
CA GLU A 77 -5.28 3.81 16.81
C GLU A 77 -6.60 4.05 17.55
#